data_AF-A0A9X5XHF6-F1
#
_entry.id   AF-A0A9X5XHF6-F1
#
_cell.length_a   1.000
_cell.length_b   1.000
_cell.length_c   1.000
_cell.angle_alpha   90.00
_cell.angle_beta   90.00
_cell.angle_gamma   90.00
#
_symmetry.space_group_name_H-M   'P 1'
#
loop_
_entity.id
_entity.type
_entity.pdbx_description
1 polymer ?
#
loop_
_entity_poly.entity_id
_entity_poly.type
_entity_poly.pdbx_seq_one_letter_code
_entity_poly.pdbx_strand_id
1 'polypeptide(L)'
;MTATVPPVTPVDKPRRVKRGSVIGNTGLYVSIGVAALLFLVPFYLIARNALSTDPEITGENWKFFPTNPQWSNFTELFHDTTVDFGRSLLNSAVVAVLITVGTLLVCSLAGYGLARIPYKHANKIFYMVLG
;
A
#
# COMPACT_ATOMS: atom_id res chain seq x y z
N MET A 1 -19.76 -64.13 -11.53
CA MET A 1 -19.03 -62.91 -11.90
C MET A 1 -19.92 -61.71 -11.59
N THR A 2 -19.90 -61.25 -10.34
CA THR A 2 -20.70 -60.12 -9.85
C THR A 2 -19.83 -58.87 -9.95
N ALA A 3 -20.09 -58.03 -10.95
CA ALA A 3 -19.44 -56.74 -11.11
C ALA A 3 -19.91 -55.81 -9.98
N THR A 4 -19.04 -55.53 -9.01
CA THR A 4 -19.25 -54.51 -7.98
C THR A 4 -19.10 -53.14 -8.64
N VAL A 5 -20.24 -52.44 -8.79
CA VAL A 5 -20.25 -51.05 -9.26
C VAL A 5 -19.48 -50.19 -8.24
N PRO A 6 -18.47 -49.40 -8.65
CA PRO A 6 -17.74 -48.55 -7.73
C PRO A 6 -18.66 -47.49 -7.12
N PRO A 7 -18.46 -47.09 -5.86
CA PRO A 7 -19.28 -46.08 -5.19
C PRO A 7 -19.16 -44.76 -5.93
N VAL A 8 -20.29 -44.23 -6.40
CA VAL A 8 -20.38 -42.89 -6.98
C VAL A 8 -20.06 -41.88 -5.88
N THR A 9 -18.94 -41.17 -6.00
CA THR A 9 -18.61 -40.08 -5.08
C THR A 9 -19.67 -38.98 -5.18
N PRO A 10 -20.09 -38.38 -4.05
CA PRO A 10 -21.03 -37.27 -4.09
C PRO A 10 -20.44 -36.15 -4.94
N VAL A 11 -21.16 -35.74 -5.99
CA VAL A 11 -20.81 -34.57 -6.79
C VAL A 11 -20.95 -33.33 -5.90
N ASP A 12 -19.84 -32.66 -5.63
CA ASP A 12 -19.81 -31.41 -4.86
C ASP A 12 -20.78 -30.38 -5.46
N LYS A 13 -21.70 -29.87 -4.64
CA LYS A 13 -22.64 -28.83 -5.08
C LYS A 13 -21.87 -27.57 -5.46
N PRO A 14 -22.16 -26.93 -6.62
CA PRO A 14 -21.50 -25.69 -6.99
C PRO A 14 -21.76 -24.62 -5.92
N ARG A 15 -20.68 -24.12 -5.32
CA ARG A 15 -20.71 -23.05 -4.32
C ARG A 15 -21.33 -21.81 -4.96
N ARG A 16 -22.61 -21.54 -4.65
CA ARG A 16 -23.33 -20.36 -5.14
C ARG A 16 -22.59 -19.11 -4.70
N VAL A 17 -21.92 -18.45 -5.64
CA VAL A 17 -21.39 -17.10 -5.44
C VAL A 17 -22.60 -16.19 -5.22
N LYS A 18 -22.75 -15.67 -4.00
CA LYS A 18 -23.79 -14.68 -3.69
C LYS A 18 -23.52 -13.44 -4.55
N ARG A 19 -24.24 -13.29 -5.65
CA ARG A 19 -24.28 -12.04 -6.43
C ARG A 19 -24.88 -10.96 -5.53
N GLY A 20 -24.01 -10.14 -4.95
CA GLY A 20 -24.40 -8.98 -4.17
C GLY A 20 -25.35 -8.10 -4.98
N SER A 21 -26.42 -7.66 -4.33
CA SER A 21 -27.44 -6.77 -4.91
C SER A 21 -26.79 -5.53 -5.50
N VAL A 22 -27.04 -5.28 -6.79
CA VAL A 22 -26.44 -4.18 -7.58
C VAL A 22 -26.65 -2.81 -6.92
N ILE A 23 -27.75 -2.64 -6.17
CA ILE A 23 -28.08 -1.42 -5.42
C ILE A 23 -27.11 -1.19 -4.24
N GLY A 24 -26.71 -2.25 -3.55
CA GLY A 24 -25.68 -2.18 -2.51
C GLY A 24 -24.31 -1.85 -3.09
N ASN A 25 -24.01 -2.37 -4.28
CA ASN A 25 -22.78 -2.07 -4.99
C ASN A 25 -22.71 -0.60 -5.46
N THR A 26 -23.80 -0.01 -5.96
CA THR A 26 -23.80 1.41 -6.36
C THR A 26 -23.51 2.33 -5.17
N GLY A 27 -24.15 2.12 -4.02
CA GLY A 27 -23.86 2.88 -2.81
C GLY A 27 -22.42 2.72 -2.31
N LEU A 28 -21.87 1.50 -2.42
CA LEU A 28 -20.48 1.20 -2.09
C LEU A 28 -19.49 1.88 -3.05
N TYR A 29 -19.77 1.89 -4.36
CA TYR A 29 -18.91 2.58 -5.33
C TYR A 29 -18.93 4.11 -5.12
N VAL A 30 -20.09 4.68 -4.81
CA VAL A 30 -20.20 6.11 -4.49
C VAL A 30 -19.42 6.44 -3.21
N SER A 31 -19.55 5.63 -2.16
CA SER A 31 -18.83 5.89 -0.90
C SER A 31 -17.31 5.74 -1.06
N ILE A 32 -16.84 4.74 -1.81
CA ILE A 32 -15.42 4.61 -2.16
C ILE A 32 -14.95 5.79 -3.03
N GLY A 33 -15.76 6.24 -3.99
CA GLY A 33 -15.44 7.38 -4.84
C GLY A 33 -15.28 8.68 -4.04
N VAL A 34 -16.19 8.95 -3.10
CA VAL A 34 -16.10 10.10 -2.20
C VAL A 34 -14.89 9.97 -1.28
N ALA A 35 -14.65 8.80 -0.69
CA ALA A 35 -13.48 8.56 0.14
C ALA A 35 -12.17 8.77 -0.63
N ALA A 36 -12.08 8.28 -1.87
CA ALA A 36 -10.94 8.49 -2.74
C ALA A 36 -10.70 9.97 -3.05
N LEU A 37 -11.76 10.72 -3.36
CA LEU A 37 -11.67 12.18 -3.58
C LEU A 37 -11.17 12.92 -2.34
N LEU A 38 -11.66 12.58 -1.15
CA LEU A 38 -11.19 13.17 0.11
C LEU A 38 -9.71 12.85 0.36
N PHE A 39 -9.26 11.63 0.04
CA PHE A 39 -7.86 11.25 0.11
C PHE A 39 -6.99 12.04 -0.89
N LEU A 40 -7.51 12.41 -2.06
CA LEU A 40 -6.79 13.18 -3.07
C LEU A 40 -6.58 14.66 -2.70
N VAL A 41 -7.43 15.23 -1.83
CA VAL A 41 -7.32 16.64 -1.39
C VAL A 41 -5.93 17.00 -0.85
N PRO A 42 -5.35 16.30 0.15
CA PRO A 42 -4.03 16.64 0.66
C PRO A 42 -2.92 16.49 -0.39
N PHE A 43 -3.01 15.51 -1.30
CA PHE A 43 -2.04 15.38 -2.41
C PHE A 43 -2.11 16.57 -3.37
N TYR A 44 -3.33 17.02 -3.69
CA TYR A 44 -3.52 18.22 -4.51
C TYR A 44 -2.91 19.46 -3.86
N LEU A 45 -3.08 19.62 -2.54
CA LEU A 45 -2.47 20.72 -1.80
C LEU A 45 -0.93 20.68 -1.85
N ILE A 46 -0.33 19.51 -1.67
CA ILE A 46 1.13 19.34 -1.77
C ILE A 46 1.63 19.67 -3.18
N ALA A 47 0.95 19.16 -4.22
CA ALA A 47 1.31 19.43 -5.61
C ALA A 47 1.18 20.92 -5.95
N ARG A 48 0.10 21.57 -5.51
CA ARG A 48 -0.09 23.02 -5.64
C ARG A 48 1.04 23.79 -4.97
N ASN A 49 1.36 23.46 -3.72
CA ASN A 49 2.40 24.14 -2.96
C ASN A 49 3.78 23.97 -3.60
N ALA A 50 4.08 22.80 -4.18
CA ALA A 50 5.34 22.57 -4.89
C ALA A 50 5.53 23.51 -6.10
N LEU A 51 4.44 23.95 -6.75
CA LEU A 51 4.46 24.87 -7.89
C LEU A 51 4.17 26.34 -7.51
N SER A 52 3.92 26.65 -6.24
CA SER A 52 3.57 27.99 -5.77
C SER A 52 4.79 28.76 -5.25
N THR A 53 4.71 30.09 -5.21
CA THR A 53 5.73 30.96 -4.61
C THR A 53 5.53 31.13 -3.09
N ASP A 54 6.59 31.37 -2.30
CA ASP A 54 6.50 31.60 -0.83
C ASP A 54 5.41 32.59 -0.38
N PRO A 55 5.23 33.77 -1.03
CA PRO A 55 4.14 34.67 -0.70
C PRO A 55 2.74 34.20 -1.15
N GLU A 56 2.62 33.28 -2.12
CA GLU A 56 1.34 32.62 -2.50
C GLU A 56 0.97 31.47 -1.55
N ILE A 57 1.93 30.96 -0.77
CA ILE A 57 1.71 29.96 0.29
C ILE A 57 1.29 30.64 1.61
N THR A 58 1.82 31.83 1.90
CA THR A 58 1.63 32.54 3.18
C THR A 58 0.71 33.77 3.12
N GLY A 59 0.39 34.28 1.93
CA GLY A 59 -0.47 35.45 1.74
C GLY A 59 -1.98 35.15 1.75
N GLU A 60 -2.79 36.17 2.07
CA GLU A 60 -4.26 36.10 2.15
C GLU A 60 -4.97 35.70 0.84
N ASN A 61 -4.27 35.72 -0.29
CA ASN A 61 -4.80 35.33 -1.61
C ASN A 61 -4.68 33.81 -1.84
N TRP A 62 -5.49 33.03 -1.11
CA TRP A 62 -5.62 31.60 -1.36
C TRP A 62 -6.28 31.34 -2.72
N LYS A 63 -5.46 31.11 -3.75
CA LYS A 63 -5.93 30.72 -5.09
C LYS A 63 -5.82 29.20 -5.27
N PHE A 64 -6.86 28.57 -5.82
CA PHE A 64 -6.86 27.14 -6.16
C PHE A 64 -5.74 26.80 -7.17
N PHE A 65 -5.48 27.69 -8.13
CA PHE A 65 -4.37 27.56 -9.08
C PHE A 65 -3.35 28.71 -8.90
N PRO A 66 -2.03 28.42 -8.85
CA PRO A 66 -1.01 29.46 -8.75
C PRO A 66 -1.01 30.33 -10.00
N THR A 67 -0.72 31.62 -9.84
CA THR A 67 -0.78 32.59 -10.96
C THR A 67 0.40 32.39 -11.91
N ASN A 68 1.56 31.99 -11.36
CA ASN A 68 2.78 31.69 -12.09
C ASN A 68 3.34 30.34 -11.59
N PRO A 69 3.13 29.22 -12.30
CA PRO A 69 3.66 27.93 -11.87
C PRO A 69 5.20 27.92 -11.91
N GLN A 70 5.82 27.76 -10.74
CA GLN A 70 7.28 27.74 -10.59
C GLN A 70 7.84 26.33 -10.79
N TRP A 71 8.13 25.99 -12.04
CA TRP A 71 8.81 24.73 -12.38
C TRP A 71 10.28 24.71 -11.93
N SER A 72 10.89 25.88 -11.73
CA SER A 72 12.26 26.03 -11.24
C SER A 72 12.45 25.42 -9.85
N ASN A 73 11.41 25.43 -9.00
CA ASN A 73 11.46 24.83 -7.67
C ASN A 73 11.94 23.37 -7.70
N PHE A 74 11.53 22.59 -8.71
CA PHE A 74 11.98 21.21 -8.83
C PHE A 74 13.47 21.11 -9.15
N THR A 75 13.98 21.92 -10.07
CA THR A 75 15.40 21.90 -10.47
C THR A 75 16.30 22.53 -9.41
N GLU A 76 15.81 23.57 -8.73
CA GLU A 76 16.54 24.29 -7.70
C GLU A 76 16.76 23.41 -6.47
N LEU A 77 15.79 22.58 -6.09
CA LEU A 77 15.96 21.57 -5.01
C LEU A 77 17.11 20.59 -5.24
N PHE A 78 17.42 20.25 -6.50
CA PHE A 78 18.55 19.36 -6.82
C PHE A 78 19.87 20.10 -7.05
N HIS A 79 19.83 21.42 -7.30
CA HIS A 79 21.00 22.26 -7.53
C HIS A 79 21.41 23.08 -6.30
N ASP A 80 20.54 23.16 -5.29
CA ASP A 80 20.83 23.81 -4.02
C ASP A 80 21.97 23.09 -3.31
N THR A 81 23.08 23.81 -3.12
CA THR A 81 24.30 23.27 -2.53
C THR A 81 24.24 23.24 -1.00
N THR A 82 23.24 23.91 -0.39
CA THR A 82 23.06 23.95 1.07
C THR A 82 22.45 22.66 1.61
N VAL A 83 21.62 21.98 0.82
CA VAL A 83 20.98 20.71 1.17
C VAL A 83 21.13 19.75 -0.01
N ASP A 84 22.02 18.76 0.12
CA ASP A 84 22.18 17.72 -0.89
C ASP A 84 20.98 16.76 -0.86
N PHE A 85 19.90 17.17 -1.52
CA PHE A 85 18.65 16.43 -1.63
C PHE A 85 18.85 15.09 -2.33
N GLY A 86 19.72 15.06 -3.35
CA GLY A 86 20.08 13.83 -4.08
C GLY A 86 20.71 12.78 -3.17
N ARG A 87 21.69 13.16 -2.34
CA ARG A 87 22.27 12.26 -1.33
C ARG A 87 21.25 11.83 -0.28
N SER A 88 20.37 12.73 0.16
CA SER A 88 19.35 12.41 1.15
C SER A 88 18.35 11.36 0.64
N LEU A 89 17.97 11.46 -0.64
CA LEU A 89 17.14 10.47 -1.32
C LEU A 89 17.86 9.12 -1.45
N LEU A 90 19.14 9.14 -1.85
CA LEU A 90 19.96 7.92 -1.94
C LEU A 90 20.15 7.25 -0.58
N ASN A 91 20.46 8.01 0.47
CA ASN A 91 20.60 7.47 1.82
C ASN A 91 19.32 6.79 2.28
N SER A 92 18.16 7.42 2.06
CA SER A 92 16.87 6.85 2.41
C SER A 92 16.57 5.58 1.60
N ALA A 93 16.87 5.57 0.30
CA ALA A 93 16.71 4.40 -0.55
C ALA A 93 17.60 3.23 -0.11
N VAL A 94 18.88 3.50 0.17
CA VAL A 94 19.83 2.49 0.66
C VAL A 94 19.35 1.91 1.99
N VAL A 95 18.96 2.75 2.94
CA VAL A 95 18.45 2.30 4.24
C VAL A 95 17.17 1.46 4.07
N ALA A 96 16.21 1.92 3.25
CA ALA A 96 14.98 1.18 3.00
C ALA A 96 15.23 -0.20 2.37
N VAL A 97 16.13 -0.29 1.39
CA VAL A 97 16.51 -1.56 0.75
C VAL A 97 17.20 -2.49 1.75
N LEU A 98 18.19 -1.99 2.50
CA LEU A 98 18.91 -2.79 3.48
C LEU A 98 17.98 -3.35 4.56
N ILE A 99 17.07 -2.52 5.08
CA ILE A 99 16.08 -2.95 6.07
C ILE A 99 15.15 -4.00 5.44
N THR A 100 14.61 -3.75 4.25
CA THR A 100 13.69 -4.69 3.60
C THR A 100 14.34 -6.05 3.37
N VAL A 101 15.56 -6.09 2.84
CA VAL A 101 16.31 -7.33 2.62
C VAL A 101 16.62 -8.01 3.95
N GLY A 102 17.10 -7.27 4.96
CA GLY A 102 17.38 -7.81 6.28
C GLY A 102 16.15 -8.43 6.94
N THR A 103 15.03 -7.71 6.92
CA THR A 103 13.75 -8.19 7.47
C THR A 103 13.24 -9.39 6.70
N LEU A 104 13.31 -9.41 5.36
CA LEU A 104 12.89 -10.57 4.57
C LEU A 104 13.73 -11.81 4.88
N LEU A 105 15.05 -11.68 5.02
CA LEU A 105 15.92 -12.80 5.38
C LEU A 105 15.56 -13.35 6.76
N VAL A 106 15.43 -12.48 7.77
CA VAL A 106 15.09 -12.89 9.14
C VAL A 106 13.69 -13.49 9.22
N CYS A 107 12.69 -12.83 8.64
CA CYS A 107 11.30 -13.32 8.62
C CYS A 107 11.16 -14.63 7.84
N SER A 108 11.87 -14.79 6.73
CA SER A 108 11.87 -16.03 5.95
C SER A 108 12.49 -17.17 6.73
N LEU A 109 13.64 -16.94 7.39
CA LEU A 109 14.31 -17.96 8.19
C LEU A 109 13.49 -18.35 9.43
N ALA A 110 12.90 -17.37 10.11
CA ALA A 110 12.00 -17.59 11.24
C ALA A 110 10.74 -18.35 10.82
N GLY A 111 10.12 -17.95 9.70
CA GLY A 111 8.96 -18.63 9.13
C GLY A 111 9.27 -20.06 8.69
N TYR A 112 10.42 -20.29 8.06
CA TYR A 112 10.89 -21.63 7.67
C TYR A 112 11.14 -22.51 8.90
N GLY A 113 11.80 -21.97 9.93
CA GLY A 113 12.01 -22.65 11.20
C GLY A 113 10.70 -23.08 11.84
N LEU A 114 9.71 -22.19 11.88
CA LEU A 114 8.38 -22.49 12.44
C LEU A 114 7.60 -23.52 11.60
N ALA A 115 7.73 -23.48 10.28
CA ALA A 115 6.98 -24.35 9.36
C ALA A 115 7.59 -25.75 9.16
N ARG A 116 8.92 -25.88 9.19
CA ARG A 116 9.63 -27.13 8.86
C ARG A 116 10.28 -27.83 10.04
N ILE A 117 10.61 -27.14 11.13
CA ILE A 117 11.24 -27.77 12.31
C ILE A 117 10.13 -28.21 13.27
N PRO A 118 9.91 -29.51 13.50
CA PRO A 118 8.87 -30.00 14.42
C PRO A 118 9.26 -29.71 15.87
N TYR A 119 8.93 -28.51 16.36
CA TYR A 119 9.19 -28.09 17.74
C TYR A 119 7.94 -28.33 18.61
N LYS A 120 8.12 -28.90 19.81
CA LYS A 120 7.02 -29.22 20.75
C LYS A 120 6.15 -28.01 21.13
N HIS A 121 6.65 -26.79 20.94
CA HIS A 121 5.95 -25.53 21.26
C HIS A 121 5.67 -24.66 20.02
N ALA A 122 5.96 -25.15 18.81
CA ALA A 122 5.74 -24.43 17.56
C ALA A 122 4.29 -23.96 17.40
N ASN A 123 3.31 -24.80 17.75
CA ASN A 123 1.90 -24.44 17.64
C ASN A 123 1.52 -23.24 18.53
N LYS A 124 2.06 -23.11 19.75
CA LYS A 124 1.77 -21.95 20.63
C LYS A 124 2.31 -20.65 20.04
N ILE A 125 3.53 -20.68 19.51
CA ILE A 125 4.16 -19.52 18.87
C ILE A 125 3.43 -19.16 17.58
N PHE A 126 3.03 -20.15 16.78
CA PHE A 126 2.25 -19.94 15.56
C PHE A 126 0.89 -19.29 15.84
N TYR A 127 0.14 -19.76 16.82
CA TYR A 127 -1.14 -19.13 17.21
C TYR A 127 -0.97 -17.72 17.77
N MET A 128 0.14 -17.43 18.47
CA MET A 128 0.44 -16.07 18.95
C MET A 128 0.79 -15.09 17.82
N VAL A 129 1.35 -15.59 16.71
CA VAL A 129 1.64 -14.76 15.51
C VAL A 129 0.38 -14.55 14.65
N LEU A 130 -0.55 -15.51 14.65
CA LEU A 130 -1.76 -15.48 13.85
C LEU A 130 -2.96 -14.79 14.53
N GLY A 131 -2.98 -14.78 15.87
CA GLY A 131 -4.00 -14.10 16.68
C GLY A 131 -3.74 -12.61 16.82
#